data_AF-A0A496AMA5-F1
#
_entry.id   AF-A0A496AMA5-F1
#
_cell.length_a   1.000
_cell.length_b   1.000
_cell.length_c   1.000
_cell.angle_alpha   90.00
_cell.angle_beta   90.00
_cell.angle_gamma   90.00
#
_symmetry.space_group_name_H-M   'P 1'
#
loop_
_entity.id
_entity.type
_entity.pdbx_description
1 polymer ?
#
loop_
_entity_poly.entity_id
_entity_poly.type
_entity_poly.pdbx_seq_one_letter_code
_entity_poly.pdbx_strand_id
1 'polypeptide(L)'
;MKTLILVNTHTLTEIYPQASLDIQQAVEAFAHRHNAQVLDIDQTYRAKTGQQLLVPAYPNPALTAIAKEIKTEIISQTGGQLDTLILVGDESIIPMWEVRLDDNPVHTDSFYADLDGDGLPEVTTTRVLGNPEAMQRQLSETAEVGGPEATIPCSEDTRIHLETQRFLDALAQQGHQVAVLGRGGKERLSESDLIIHFGHGTPKSLSNRFGEDFVTAKGMPMLPRHPIAIVDGCATTPPGSALLRAFLNNGGRAYLGSTETVWGMVPARHTNQLVMHFLDTYEAHPDWTVASLLTAARAEYARVALLSETLLALEQKETMAVGWDAYTHLTTFLQWHAYGTPFARLHLGNAHPIFAKHPLVKDTVSLMVEGQNVIETTFNLTSEDGQPILFLRADWLDSMSDSLTLRICQNGETLHELKGDAHIIYQHIEDICVGGYIDGELYHAYWLLPLQRKIGQHCLRIELVSGGRQLSILPESAIEIWPEWETIEAPEE
;
A
#
# COMPACT_ATOMS: atom_id res chain seq x y z
N MET A 1 11.13 23.75 -8.73
CA MET A 1 11.25 22.29 -8.87
C MET A 1 12.15 22.02 -10.06
N LYS A 2 13.33 21.43 -9.85
CA LYS A 2 14.19 20.91 -10.91
C LYS A 2 13.75 19.49 -11.23
N THR A 3 13.31 19.27 -12.46
CA THR A 3 12.82 17.97 -12.93
C THR A 3 13.73 17.46 -14.05
N LEU A 4 14.09 16.19 -13.99
CA LEU A 4 14.87 15.49 -15.01
C LEU A 4 14.06 14.30 -15.53
N ILE A 5 13.98 14.19 -16.85
CA ILE A 5 13.36 13.07 -17.54
C ILE A 5 14.45 12.22 -18.16
N LEU A 6 14.57 10.97 -17.72
CA LEU A 6 15.41 9.97 -18.35
C LEU A 6 14.62 9.25 -19.44
N VAL A 7 15.25 9.11 -20.59
CA VAL A 7 14.71 8.38 -21.72
C VAL A 7 15.84 7.67 -22.46
N ASN A 8 15.54 6.52 -23.07
CA ASN A 8 16.44 5.89 -24.05
C ASN A 8 15.70 5.85 -25.39
N THR A 9 15.88 6.91 -26.19
CA THR A 9 15.08 7.08 -27.42
C THR A 9 15.38 6.00 -28.45
N HIS A 10 16.61 5.47 -28.44
CA HIS A 10 17.02 4.40 -29.32
C HIS A 10 16.26 3.11 -29.01
N THR A 11 16.36 2.61 -27.76
CA THR A 11 15.66 1.40 -27.35
C THR A 11 14.14 1.55 -27.43
N LEU A 12 13.60 2.74 -27.11
CA LEU A 12 12.18 3.04 -27.35
C LEU A 12 11.79 2.90 -28.82
N THR A 13 12.65 3.31 -29.76
CA THR A 13 12.41 3.18 -31.20
C THR A 13 12.52 1.74 -31.67
N GLU A 14 13.43 0.95 -31.09
CA GLU A 14 13.52 -0.49 -31.38
C GLU A 14 12.27 -1.25 -30.91
N ILE A 15 11.77 -0.94 -29.71
CA ILE A 15 10.61 -1.62 -29.12
C ILE A 15 9.28 -1.13 -29.73
N TYR A 16 9.16 0.18 -29.98
CA TYR A 16 7.94 0.83 -30.49
C TYR A 16 8.18 1.62 -31.78
N PRO A 17 8.60 0.98 -32.90
CA PRO A 17 9.05 1.69 -34.09
C PRO A 17 7.99 2.61 -34.73
N GLN A 18 6.71 2.30 -34.53
CA GLN A 18 5.60 3.09 -35.08
C GLN A 18 5.12 4.21 -34.15
N ALA A 19 5.43 4.14 -32.85
CA ALA A 19 4.89 5.04 -31.83
C ALA A 19 5.97 5.79 -31.04
N SER A 20 7.26 5.51 -31.29
CA SER A 20 8.37 6.15 -30.57
C SER A 20 8.41 7.65 -30.82
N LEU A 21 8.04 8.11 -32.02
CA LEU A 21 7.93 9.54 -32.33
C LEU A 21 6.88 10.22 -31.46
N ASP A 22 5.72 9.60 -31.28
CA ASP A 22 4.64 10.16 -30.47
C ASP A 22 5.02 10.18 -28.98
N ILE A 23 5.73 9.15 -28.48
CA ILE A 23 6.27 9.14 -27.12
C ILE A 23 7.31 10.26 -26.95
N GLN A 24 8.23 10.42 -27.90
CA GLN A 24 9.24 11.50 -27.88
C GLN A 24 8.57 12.88 -27.86
N GLN A 25 7.56 13.11 -28.69
CA GLN A 25 6.79 14.35 -28.68
C GLN A 25 6.08 14.57 -27.34
N ALA A 26 5.53 13.53 -26.71
CA ALA A 26 4.93 13.62 -25.39
C ALA A 26 5.96 13.97 -24.30
N VAL A 27 7.17 13.40 -24.37
CA VAL A 27 8.29 13.73 -23.48
C VAL A 27 8.70 15.19 -23.64
N GLU A 28 8.91 15.65 -24.88
CA GLU A 28 9.28 17.05 -25.16
C GLU A 28 8.20 18.03 -24.72
N ALA A 29 6.92 17.71 -24.98
CA ALA A 29 5.79 18.52 -24.55
C ALA A 29 5.70 18.61 -23.03
N PHE A 30 5.82 17.48 -22.32
CA PHE A 30 5.87 17.47 -20.86
C PHE A 30 7.06 18.28 -20.34
N ALA A 31 8.25 18.08 -20.91
CA ALA A 31 9.47 18.77 -20.50
C ALA A 31 9.32 20.29 -20.65
N HIS A 32 8.77 20.75 -21.78
CA HIS A 32 8.50 22.16 -22.00
C HIS A 32 7.47 22.72 -21.00
N ARG A 33 6.36 21.99 -20.73
CA ARG A 33 5.33 22.45 -19.77
C ARG A 33 5.86 22.61 -18.35
N HIS A 34 6.76 21.72 -17.92
CA HIS A 34 7.28 21.68 -16.56
C HIS A 34 8.67 22.27 -16.40
N ASN A 35 9.23 22.85 -17.47
CA ASN A 35 10.62 23.31 -17.50
C ASN A 35 11.60 22.21 -17.02
N ALA A 36 11.35 20.98 -17.46
CA ALA A 36 12.17 19.82 -17.12
C ALA A 36 13.32 19.65 -18.13
N GLN A 37 14.44 19.12 -17.66
CA GLN A 37 15.54 18.68 -18.52
C GLN A 37 15.25 17.27 -19.04
N VAL A 38 15.59 17.00 -20.30
CA VAL A 38 15.57 15.65 -20.88
C VAL A 38 17.00 15.16 -21.01
N LEU A 39 17.27 13.97 -20.49
CA LEU A 39 18.55 13.26 -20.63
C LEU A 39 18.31 11.95 -21.38
N ASP A 40 18.81 11.91 -22.61
CA ASP A 40 18.87 10.69 -23.40
C ASP A 40 20.09 9.86 -23.00
N ILE A 41 19.84 8.77 -22.28
CA ILE A 41 20.91 7.95 -21.71
C ILE A 41 21.72 7.22 -22.78
N ASP A 42 21.13 6.85 -23.93
CA ASP A 42 21.86 6.20 -25.01
C ASP A 42 22.76 7.19 -25.75
N GLN A 43 22.26 8.40 -26.03
CA GLN A 43 23.09 9.44 -26.65
C GLN A 43 24.29 9.80 -25.77
N THR A 44 24.05 9.91 -24.47
CA THR A 44 25.10 10.24 -23.49
C THR A 44 26.12 9.11 -23.35
N TYR A 45 25.65 7.86 -23.31
CA TYR A 45 26.51 6.68 -23.28
C TYR A 45 27.36 6.59 -24.55
N ARG A 46 26.76 6.73 -25.75
CA ARG A 46 27.48 6.77 -27.04
C ARG A 46 28.54 7.86 -27.10
N ALA A 47 28.23 9.06 -26.59
CA ALA A 47 29.18 10.16 -26.58
C ALA A 47 30.44 9.83 -25.73
N LYS A 48 30.29 9.03 -24.66
CA LYS A 48 31.40 8.63 -23.78
C LYS A 48 32.16 7.41 -24.29
N THR A 49 31.45 6.38 -24.73
CA THR A 49 32.02 5.04 -25.00
C THR A 49 32.21 4.75 -26.49
N GLY A 50 31.54 5.51 -27.36
CA GLY A 50 31.41 5.20 -28.79
C GLY A 50 30.49 4.00 -29.08
N GLN A 51 29.83 3.45 -28.07
CA GLN A 51 28.96 2.27 -28.18
C GLN A 51 27.52 2.64 -27.84
N GLN A 52 26.56 1.91 -28.44
CA GLN A 52 25.16 1.98 -28.08
C GLN A 52 24.94 1.39 -26.69
N LEU A 53 24.08 2.01 -25.88
CA LEU A 53 23.63 1.44 -24.63
C LEU A 53 22.64 0.30 -24.92
N LEU A 54 23.06 -0.93 -24.66
CA LEU A 54 22.20 -2.10 -24.74
C LEU A 54 21.81 -2.52 -23.33
N VAL A 55 20.52 -2.44 -23.01
CA VAL A 55 19.98 -2.92 -21.74
C VAL A 55 19.71 -4.43 -21.87
N PRO A 56 20.43 -5.29 -21.12
CA PRO A 56 20.18 -6.72 -21.17
C PRO A 56 18.79 -7.10 -20.62
N ALA A 57 18.27 -8.26 -21.00
CA ALA A 57 17.06 -8.79 -20.39
C ALA A 57 17.30 -9.21 -18.93
N TYR A 58 16.30 -9.04 -18.07
CA TYR A 58 16.32 -9.49 -16.68
C TYR A 58 16.19 -11.02 -16.55
N PRO A 59 16.80 -11.64 -15.51
CA PRO A 59 17.80 -11.06 -14.59
C PRO A 59 19.19 -11.03 -15.23
N ASN A 60 19.99 -9.97 -14.97
CA ASN A 60 21.35 -9.87 -15.49
C ASN A 60 22.26 -8.99 -14.60
N PRO A 61 23.35 -9.52 -14.04
CA PRO A 61 24.26 -8.75 -13.16
C PRO A 61 24.85 -7.48 -13.81
N ALA A 62 24.95 -7.42 -15.13
CA ALA A 62 25.45 -6.23 -15.84
C ALA A 62 24.51 -5.01 -15.72
N LEU A 63 23.24 -5.23 -15.36
CA LEU A 63 22.24 -4.16 -15.22
C LEU A 63 22.62 -3.18 -14.11
N THR A 64 23.23 -3.67 -13.02
CA THR A 64 23.67 -2.84 -11.90
C THR A 64 24.82 -1.90 -12.29
N ALA A 65 25.76 -2.36 -13.12
CA ALA A 65 26.82 -1.51 -13.65
C ALA A 65 26.26 -0.39 -14.54
N ILE A 66 25.31 -0.72 -15.41
CA ILE A 66 24.62 0.27 -16.25
C ILE A 66 23.85 1.29 -15.38
N ALA A 67 23.14 0.82 -14.35
CA ALA A 67 22.41 1.69 -13.43
C ALA A 67 23.34 2.68 -12.70
N LYS A 68 24.51 2.23 -12.23
CA LYS A 68 25.55 3.08 -11.63
C LYS A 68 26.06 4.15 -12.59
N GLU A 69 26.27 3.80 -13.86
CA GLU A 69 26.70 4.76 -14.88
C GLU A 69 25.62 5.81 -15.17
N ILE A 70 24.35 5.40 -15.23
CA ILE A 70 23.20 6.32 -15.37
C ILE A 70 23.13 7.25 -14.15
N LYS A 71 23.24 6.74 -12.92
CA LYS A 71 23.27 7.57 -11.69
C LYS A 71 24.39 8.61 -11.73
N THR A 72 25.59 8.19 -12.15
CA THR A 72 26.74 9.09 -12.31
C THR A 72 26.43 10.22 -13.29
N GLU A 73 25.72 9.92 -14.38
CA GLU A 73 25.30 10.94 -15.34
C GLU A 73 24.23 11.88 -14.79
N ILE A 74 23.25 11.36 -14.04
CA ILE A 74 22.24 12.20 -13.36
C ILE A 74 22.94 13.23 -12.46
N ILE A 75 23.88 12.78 -11.62
CA ILE A 75 24.62 13.66 -10.70
C ILE A 75 25.44 14.69 -11.50
N SER A 76 26.12 14.27 -12.56
CA SER A 76 26.92 15.15 -13.42
C SER A 76 26.08 16.25 -14.10
N GLN A 77 24.90 15.90 -14.62
CA GLN A 77 24.02 16.84 -15.34
C GLN A 77 23.29 17.80 -14.42
N THR A 78 22.94 17.35 -13.21
CA THR A 78 22.14 18.13 -12.25
C THR A 78 23.00 18.89 -11.24
N GLY A 79 24.30 18.55 -11.15
CA GLY A 79 25.18 19.02 -10.08
C GLY A 79 24.76 18.52 -8.70
N GLY A 80 24.12 17.35 -8.63
CA GLY A 80 23.55 16.80 -7.39
C GLY A 80 22.35 17.58 -6.87
N GLN A 81 21.67 18.36 -7.71
CA GLN A 81 20.51 19.15 -7.32
C GLN A 81 19.31 18.82 -8.21
N LEU A 82 18.44 17.96 -7.73
CA LEU A 82 17.23 17.51 -8.42
C LEU A 82 16.08 17.35 -7.42
N ASP A 83 14.88 17.77 -7.80
CA ASP A 83 13.68 17.56 -6.96
C ASP A 83 12.86 16.35 -7.44
N THR A 84 12.87 16.09 -8.76
CA THR A 84 12.09 15.01 -9.37
C THR A 84 12.83 14.33 -10.52
N LEU A 85 12.82 13.00 -10.49
CA LEU A 85 13.32 12.13 -11.54
C LEU A 85 12.18 11.33 -12.17
N ILE A 86 12.04 11.43 -13.49
CA ILE A 86 11.02 10.72 -14.25
C ILE A 86 11.72 9.72 -15.18
N LEU A 87 11.42 8.44 -15.01
CA LEU A 87 11.95 7.36 -15.85
C LEU A 87 10.92 7.04 -16.94
N VAL A 88 11.23 7.28 -18.21
CA VAL A 88 10.30 6.98 -19.32
C VAL A 88 10.69 5.66 -19.98
N GLY A 89 9.88 4.64 -19.71
CA GLY A 89 10.10 3.28 -20.18
C GLY A 89 10.04 2.26 -19.05
N ASP A 90 9.85 1.01 -19.44
CA ASP A 90 10.00 -0.12 -18.53
C ASP A 90 11.49 -0.46 -18.29
N GLU A 91 11.73 -1.52 -17.53
CA GLU A 91 13.05 -2.00 -17.18
C GLU A 91 13.93 -2.39 -18.38
N SER A 92 13.35 -2.66 -19.55
CA SER A 92 14.10 -2.96 -20.78
C SER A 92 14.63 -1.69 -21.47
N ILE A 93 14.13 -0.52 -21.09
CA ILE A 93 14.52 0.79 -21.65
C ILE A 93 15.44 1.52 -20.68
N ILE A 94 15.06 1.55 -19.39
CA ILE A 94 15.86 2.09 -18.28
C ILE A 94 15.88 1.02 -17.20
N PRO A 95 17.03 0.37 -16.93
CA PRO A 95 17.08 -0.71 -15.97
C PRO A 95 16.73 -0.23 -14.56
N MET A 96 16.09 -1.09 -13.77
CA MET A 96 16.11 -1.01 -12.31
C MET A 96 17.45 -1.55 -11.80
N TRP A 97 17.91 -1.02 -10.67
CA TRP A 97 19.10 -1.50 -9.98
C TRP A 97 18.82 -2.86 -9.33
N GLU A 98 19.70 -3.84 -9.56
CA GLU A 98 19.61 -5.15 -8.89
C GLU A 98 20.60 -5.19 -7.72
N VAL A 99 20.09 -5.50 -6.53
CA VAL A 99 20.90 -5.82 -5.35
C VAL A 99 20.51 -7.16 -4.79
N ARG A 100 21.40 -7.82 -4.06
CA ARG A 100 21.18 -9.14 -3.48
C ARG A 100 21.26 -9.08 -1.97
N LEU A 101 20.16 -9.45 -1.33
CA LEU A 101 20.07 -9.66 0.10
C LEU A 101 20.14 -11.17 0.34
N ASP A 102 21.27 -11.62 0.87
CA ASP A 102 21.71 -13.02 0.79
C ASP A 102 21.70 -13.50 -0.68
N ASP A 103 20.91 -14.52 -1.00
CA ASP A 103 20.79 -15.06 -2.37
C ASP A 103 19.60 -14.45 -3.15
N ASN A 104 18.78 -13.61 -2.53
CA ASN A 104 17.55 -13.08 -3.12
C ASN A 104 17.80 -11.75 -3.85
N PRO A 105 17.54 -11.67 -5.17
CA PRO A 105 17.59 -10.40 -5.89
C PRO A 105 16.43 -9.49 -5.46
N VAL A 106 16.72 -8.19 -5.40
CA VAL A 106 15.75 -7.13 -5.15
C VAL A 106 15.99 -6.04 -6.19
N HIS A 107 14.92 -5.63 -6.86
CA HIS A 107 14.97 -4.64 -7.94
C HIS A 107 14.47 -3.29 -7.43
N THR A 108 15.23 -2.23 -7.70
CA THR A 108 14.91 -0.91 -7.16
C THR A 108 15.31 0.25 -8.08
N ASP A 109 14.47 1.29 -8.16
CA ASP A 109 14.83 2.59 -8.78
C ASP A 109 15.39 3.59 -7.75
N SER A 110 15.37 3.23 -6.48
CA SER A 110 15.66 4.12 -5.35
C SER A 110 17.07 4.71 -5.37
N PHE A 111 18.05 3.94 -5.81
CA PHE A 111 19.44 4.42 -5.83
C PHE A 111 19.68 5.50 -6.89
N TYR A 112 18.79 5.65 -7.89
CA TYR A 112 18.82 6.82 -8.76
C TYR A 112 18.43 8.11 -8.05
N ALA A 113 17.73 8.01 -6.92
CA ALA A 113 17.22 9.13 -6.16
C ALA A 113 18.14 9.59 -5.02
N ASP A 114 19.19 8.83 -4.73
CA ASP A 114 20.27 9.18 -3.81
C ASP A 114 21.35 9.93 -4.61
N LEU A 115 21.44 11.25 -4.52
CA LEU A 115 22.39 12.06 -5.29
C LEU A 115 23.60 12.51 -4.46
N ASP A 116 23.50 12.55 -3.14
CA ASP A 116 24.60 12.93 -2.24
C ASP A 116 25.46 11.74 -1.76
N GLY A 117 24.98 10.52 -1.97
CA GLY A 117 25.68 9.28 -1.67
C GLY A 117 25.60 8.87 -0.20
N ASP A 118 24.53 9.23 0.51
CA ASP A 118 24.28 8.83 1.90
C ASP A 118 23.42 7.55 2.05
N GLY A 119 22.96 6.98 0.93
CA GLY A 119 22.12 5.79 0.86
C GLY A 119 20.62 6.05 0.99
N LEU A 120 20.18 7.30 1.18
CA LEU A 120 18.78 7.69 1.28
C LEU A 120 18.31 8.41 0.00
N PRO A 121 17.07 8.18 -0.46
CA PRO A 121 16.52 8.88 -1.60
C PRO A 121 15.98 10.25 -1.18
N GLU A 122 16.55 11.33 -1.72
CA GLU A 122 16.06 12.70 -1.57
C GLU A 122 15.25 13.17 -2.78
N VAL A 123 15.34 12.48 -3.90
CA VAL A 123 14.64 12.83 -5.14
C VAL A 123 13.29 12.10 -5.24
N THR A 124 12.24 12.82 -5.62
CA THR A 124 10.96 12.19 -5.99
C THR A 124 11.14 11.40 -7.28
N THR A 125 10.94 10.07 -7.24
CA THR A 125 11.13 9.20 -8.42
C THR A 125 9.83 8.52 -8.83
N THR A 126 9.55 8.54 -10.13
CA THR A 126 8.40 7.86 -10.74
C THR A 126 8.76 7.30 -12.11
N ARG A 127 8.11 6.20 -12.49
CA ARG A 127 8.32 5.55 -13.79
C ARG A 127 7.07 5.58 -14.65
N VAL A 128 7.18 6.20 -15.83
CA VAL A 128 6.16 6.18 -16.88
C VAL A 128 6.34 4.91 -17.70
N LEU A 129 5.35 4.01 -17.69
CA LEU A 129 5.39 2.76 -18.43
C LEU A 129 4.02 2.30 -18.93
N GLY A 130 4.01 1.31 -19.81
CA GLY A 130 2.81 0.78 -20.45
C GLY A 130 3.01 0.64 -21.96
N ASN A 131 1.92 0.51 -22.70
CA ASN A 131 1.93 0.69 -24.14
C ASN A 131 2.14 2.19 -24.50
N PRO A 132 2.46 2.52 -25.76
CA PRO A 132 2.70 3.91 -26.16
C PRO A 132 1.56 4.88 -25.81
N GLU A 133 0.32 4.45 -25.97
CA GLU A 133 -0.87 5.25 -25.65
C GLU A 133 -0.95 5.58 -24.15
N ALA A 134 -0.67 4.59 -23.28
CA ALA A 134 -0.64 4.78 -21.84
C ALA A 134 0.49 5.73 -21.41
N MET A 135 1.69 5.58 -21.98
CA MET A 135 2.82 6.48 -21.70
C MET A 135 2.49 7.91 -22.13
N GLN A 136 1.91 8.10 -23.32
CA GLN A 136 1.45 9.42 -23.79
C GLN A 136 0.39 9.99 -22.86
N ARG A 137 -0.58 9.19 -22.41
CA ARG A 137 -1.61 9.64 -21.47
C ARG A 137 -1.00 10.10 -20.14
N GLN A 138 -0.10 9.32 -19.56
CA GLN A 138 0.60 9.66 -18.32
C GLN A 138 1.41 10.97 -18.45
N LEU A 139 2.11 11.16 -19.58
CA LEU A 139 2.86 12.39 -19.87
C LEU A 139 1.94 13.55 -20.30
N SER A 140 0.75 13.28 -20.81
CA SER A 140 -0.20 14.33 -21.19
C SER A 140 -0.76 15.05 -19.97
N GLU A 141 -0.82 14.36 -18.82
CA GLU A 141 -1.46 14.82 -17.58
C GLU A 141 -2.86 15.37 -17.86
N THR A 142 -3.60 14.65 -18.70
CA THR A 142 -4.99 15.00 -19.01
C THR A 142 -5.74 15.26 -17.71
N ALA A 143 -6.50 16.37 -17.70
CA ALA A 143 -7.06 16.99 -16.51
C ALA A 143 -7.70 15.97 -15.57
N GLU A 144 -7.54 16.20 -14.26
CA GLU A 144 -8.07 15.35 -13.21
C GLU A 144 -9.57 15.08 -13.44
N VAL A 145 -9.92 13.87 -13.85
CA VAL A 145 -11.32 13.43 -13.97
C VAL A 145 -11.83 12.92 -12.61
N GLY A 146 -11.03 13.07 -11.55
CA GLY A 146 -11.32 12.39 -10.30
C GLY A 146 -12.39 13.08 -9.46
N GLY A 147 -13.23 12.26 -8.87
CA GLY A 147 -14.06 12.59 -7.72
C GLY A 147 -13.44 12.05 -6.41
N PRO A 148 -14.23 12.02 -5.33
CA PRO A 148 -13.80 11.49 -4.05
C PRO A 148 -13.92 9.95 -3.96
N GLU A 149 -14.20 9.24 -5.07
CA GLU A 149 -14.60 7.84 -4.98
C GLU A 149 -13.38 6.93 -4.79
N ALA A 150 -13.30 6.31 -3.62
CA ALA A 150 -12.27 5.36 -3.28
C ALA A 150 -12.86 3.97 -3.09
N THR A 151 -12.12 2.96 -3.53
CA THR A 151 -12.50 1.56 -3.38
C THR A 151 -11.41 0.80 -2.64
N ILE A 152 -11.82 0.03 -1.64
CA ILE A 152 -10.95 -0.92 -0.95
C ILE A 152 -11.39 -2.34 -1.32
N PRO A 153 -10.79 -2.99 -2.34
CA PRO A 153 -11.05 -4.39 -2.62
C PRO A 153 -10.49 -5.25 -1.48
N CYS A 154 -11.41 -5.62 -0.59
CA CYS A 154 -11.31 -6.53 0.54
C CYS A 154 -10.43 -6.13 1.73
N SER A 155 -11.06 -6.23 2.90
CA SER A 155 -10.49 -6.13 4.24
C SER A 155 -10.80 -7.38 5.07
N GLU A 156 -10.94 -8.56 4.44
CA GLU A 156 -11.29 -9.84 5.12
C GLU A 156 -10.13 -10.44 5.94
N ASP A 157 -9.11 -9.63 6.20
CA ASP A 157 -7.97 -9.99 7.01
C ASP A 157 -7.89 -9.06 8.22
N THR A 158 -8.23 -9.58 9.39
CA THR A 158 -8.05 -8.89 10.67
C THR A 158 -6.65 -8.36 10.91
N ARG A 159 -5.62 -8.93 10.25
CA ARG A 159 -4.23 -8.46 10.37
C ARG A 159 -4.03 -7.06 9.79
N ILE A 160 -4.87 -6.64 8.85
CA ILE A 160 -4.83 -5.31 8.21
C ILE A 160 -5.97 -4.42 8.68
N HIS A 161 -6.80 -4.85 9.64
CA HIS A 161 -7.99 -4.07 10.02
C HIS A 161 -7.61 -2.73 10.62
N LEU A 162 -6.59 -2.69 11.47
CA LEU A 162 -6.09 -1.45 12.05
C LEU A 162 -5.53 -0.51 10.97
N GLU A 163 -4.77 -1.04 10.02
CA GLU A 163 -4.25 -0.30 8.87
C GLU A 163 -5.38 0.23 8.00
N THR A 164 -6.38 -0.61 7.73
CA THR A 164 -7.58 -0.28 6.96
C THR A 164 -8.35 0.84 7.66
N GLN A 165 -8.56 0.75 8.98
CA GLN A 165 -9.18 1.80 9.77
C GLN A 165 -8.43 3.11 9.72
N ARG A 166 -7.11 3.08 9.91
CA ARG A 166 -6.29 4.29 9.81
C ARG A 166 -6.41 4.93 8.43
N PHE A 167 -6.36 4.12 7.37
CA PHE A 167 -6.57 4.62 6.01
C PHE A 167 -7.95 5.23 5.83
N LEU A 168 -8.99 4.56 6.31
CA LEU A 168 -10.35 5.09 6.25
C LEU A 168 -10.46 6.42 7.01
N ASP A 169 -9.95 6.52 8.23
CA ASP A 169 -9.97 7.76 9.01
C ASP A 169 -9.26 8.90 8.26
N ALA A 170 -8.11 8.64 7.64
CA ALA A 170 -7.40 9.63 6.83
C ALA A 170 -8.20 10.01 5.57
N LEU A 171 -8.74 9.02 4.84
CA LEU A 171 -9.55 9.24 3.64
C LEU A 171 -10.82 10.04 3.95
N ALA A 172 -11.49 9.74 5.06
CA ALA A 172 -12.63 10.46 5.60
C ALA A 172 -12.30 11.93 5.85
N GLN A 173 -11.16 12.20 6.52
CA GLN A 173 -10.68 13.56 6.77
C GLN A 173 -10.36 14.32 5.47
N GLN A 174 -9.87 13.62 4.46
CA GLN A 174 -9.60 14.19 3.13
C GLN A 174 -10.82 14.16 2.21
N GLY A 175 -11.99 13.73 2.71
CA GLY A 175 -13.26 13.80 2.00
C GLY A 175 -13.47 12.79 0.89
N HIS A 176 -12.80 11.64 0.94
CA HIS A 176 -13.06 10.50 0.06
C HIS A 176 -14.31 9.74 0.50
N GLN A 177 -15.15 9.36 -0.47
CA GLN A 177 -16.27 8.44 -0.31
C GLN A 177 -15.72 7.03 -0.56
N VAL A 178 -15.74 6.18 0.46
CA VAL A 178 -15.07 4.88 0.38
C VAL A 178 -16.10 3.75 0.26
N ALA A 179 -16.00 2.98 -0.82
CA ALA A 179 -16.66 1.70 -0.97
C ALA A 179 -15.69 0.57 -0.59
N VAL A 180 -16.01 -0.21 0.45
CA VAL A 180 -15.27 -1.44 0.77
C VAL A 180 -15.94 -2.59 0.04
N LEU A 181 -15.19 -3.29 -0.82
CA LEU A 181 -15.73 -4.43 -1.58
C LEU A 181 -15.45 -5.72 -0.83
N GLY A 182 -16.49 -6.54 -0.68
CA GLY A 182 -16.36 -7.97 -0.36
C GLY A 182 -16.01 -8.78 -1.61
N ARG A 183 -16.52 -10.02 -1.70
CA ARG A 183 -16.31 -10.89 -2.86
C ARG A 183 -16.94 -10.29 -4.13
N GLY A 184 -16.14 -10.16 -5.19
CA GLY A 184 -16.59 -9.65 -6.50
C GLY A 184 -16.45 -8.14 -6.67
N GLY A 185 -17.07 -7.58 -7.72
CA GLY A 185 -17.14 -6.12 -7.92
C GLY A 185 -15.97 -5.49 -8.68
N LYS A 186 -15.28 -6.22 -9.57
CA LYS A 186 -14.22 -5.64 -10.43
C LYS A 186 -14.71 -4.41 -11.22
N GLU A 187 -16.00 -4.32 -11.51
CA GLU A 187 -16.64 -3.19 -12.19
C GLU A 187 -16.49 -1.89 -11.39
N ARG A 188 -16.47 -1.96 -10.04
CA ARG A 188 -16.24 -0.79 -9.17
C ARG A 188 -14.85 -0.20 -9.33
N LEU A 189 -13.86 -0.99 -9.76
CA LEU A 189 -12.52 -0.45 -10.08
C LEU A 189 -12.61 0.60 -11.20
N SER A 190 -13.53 0.45 -12.15
CA SER A 190 -13.78 1.42 -13.23
C SER A 190 -14.47 2.70 -12.76
N GLU A 191 -15.15 2.64 -11.62
CA GLU A 191 -15.89 3.75 -10.99
C GLU A 191 -15.07 4.49 -9.94
N SER A 192 -13.86 4.01 -9.65
CA SER A 192 -12.98 4.55 -8.63
C SER A 192 -12.04 5.63 -9.16
N ASP A 193 -11.71 6.58 -8.29
CA ASP A 193 -10.61 7.54 -8.44
C ASP A 193 -9.39 7.13 -7.60
N LEU A 194 -9.63 6.35 -6.56
CA LEU A 194 -8.62 5.76 -5.69
C LEU A 194 -8.93 4.28 -5.45
N ILE A 195 -7.94 3.42 -5.55
CA ILE A 195 -8.03 2.00 -5.20
C ILE A 195 -6.96 1.74 -4.13
N ILE A 196 -7.37 1.21 -2.98
CA ILE A 196 -6.43 0.83 -1.93
C ILE A 196 -6.61 -0.65 -1.65
N HIS A 197 -5.59 -1.44 -1.93
CA HIS A 197 -5.63 -2.88 -1.69
C HIS A 197 -4.64 -3.26 -0.60
N PHE A 198 -5.15 -4.00 0.39
CA PHE A 198 -4.37 -4.64 1.42
C PHE A 198 -4.62 -6.14 1.31
N GLY A 199 -3.64 -6.91 0.85
CA GLY A 199 -3.90 -8.33 0.60
C GLY A 199 -2.81 -9.06 -0.16
N HIS A 200 -3.22 -10.11 -0.88
CA HIS A 200 -2.28 -10.88 -1.67
C HIS A 200 -2.14 -10.29 -3.06
N GLY A 201 -0.88 -10.09 -3.43
CA GLY A 201 -0.49 -9.68 -4.76
C GLY A 201 0.29 -10.78 -5.47
N THR A 202 0.19 -10.79 -6.78
CA THR A 202 1.15 -11.43 -7.67
C THR A 202 1.43 -10.51 -8.85
N PRO A 203 2.42 -10.81 -9.70
CA PRO A 203 2.63 -10.06 -10.94
C PRO A 203 1.44 -10.15 -11.93
N LYS A 204 0.41 -10.95 -11.62
CA LYS A 204 -0.72 -11.25 -12.49
C LYS A 204 -2.08 -10.95 -11.87
N SER A 205 -2.19 -10.73 -10.56
CA SER A 205 -3.48 -10.54 -9.90
C SER A 205 -3.38 -9.89 -8.52
N LEU A 206 -4.51 -9.34 -8.08
CA LEU A 206 -4.81 -9.02 -6.68
C LEU A 206 -5.86 -10.00 -6.18
N SER A 207 -5.65 -10.58 -5.02
CA SER A 207 -6.52 -11.62 -4.47
C SER A 207 -6.72 -11.47 -2.97
N ASN A 208 -7.79 -12.08 -2.48
CA ASN A 208 -8.03 -12.19 -1.05
C ASN A 208 -7.11 -13.24 -0.42
N ARG A 209 -7.16 -13.32 0.91
CA ARG A 209 -6.53 -14.34 1.76
C ARG A 209 -6.80 -15.81 1.35
N PHE A 210 -7.85 -16.07 0.58
CA PHE A 210 -8.20 -17.42 0.10
C PHE A 210 -7.64 -17.72 -1.29
N GLY A 211 -6.93 -16.75 -1.90
CA GLY A 211 -6.39 -16.86 -3.25
C GLY A 211 -7.44 -16.64 -4.34
N GLU A 212 -8.62 -16.11 -4.00
CA GLU A 212 -9.63 -15.72 -4.99
C GLU A 212 -9.26 -14.34 -5.54
N ASP A 213 -9.10 -14.25 -6.86
CA ASP A 213 -8.70 -13.01 -7.52
C ASP A 213 -9.85 -11.99 -7.55
N PHE A 214 -9.61 -10.77 -7.07
CA PHE A 214 -10.45 -9.60 -7.34
C PHE A 214 -10.32 -9.16 -8.78
N VAL A 215 -9.07 -9.09 -9.24
CA VAL A 215 -8.72 -8.69 -10.59
C VAL A 215 -7.46 -9.41 -11.03
N THR A 216 -7.46 -9.86 -12.27
CA THR A 216 -6.26 -10.39 -12.93
C THR A 216 -5.81 -9.43 -14.02
N ALA A 217 -4.55 -9.49 -14.42
CA ALA A 217 -4.03 -8.70 -15.53
C ALA A 217 -4.87 -8.87 -16.82
N LYS A 218 -5.37 -10.09 -17.07
CA LYS A 218 -6.24 -10.37 -18.22
C LYS A 218 -7.67 -9.85 -18.01
N GLY A 219 -8.13 -9.80 -16.77
CA GLY A 219 -9.47 -9.36 -16.38
C GLY A 219 -9.57 -7.90 -15.93
N MET A 220 -8.51 -7.12 -16.06
CA MET A 220 -8.48 -5.70 -15.68
C MET A 220 -9.49 -4.93 -16.55
N PRO A 221 -10.50 -4.28 -15.95
CA PRO A 221 -11.49 -3.53 -16.71
C PRO A 221 -10.87 -2.24 -17.26
N MET A 222 -11.58 -1.58 -18.17
CA MET A 222 -11.26 -0.19 -18.54
C MET A 222 -11.40 0.70 -17.31
N LEU A 223 -10.50 1.66 -17.13
CA LEU A 223 -10.44 2.54 -15.98
C LEU A 223 -10.63 4.01 -16.43
N PRO A 224 -11.85 4.39 -16.87
CA PRO A 224 -12.10 5.68 -17.50
C PRO A 224 -11.96 6.88 -16.55
N ARG A 225 -12.00 6.65 -15.23
CA ARG A 225 -11.78 7.67 -14.20
C ARG A 225 -10.32 7.89 -13.85
N HIS A 226 -9.42 7.11 -14.45
CA HIS A 226 -7.98 7.21 -14.23
C HIS A 226 -7.58 7.11 -12.75
N PRO A 227 -7.91 6.00 -12.06
CA PRO A 227 -7.65 5.85 -10.64
C PRO A 227 -6.17 5.86 -10.31
N ILE A 228 -5.87 6.26 -9.08
CA ILE A 228 -4.62 5.96 -8.41
C ILE A 228 -4.80 4.66 -7.65
N ALA A 229 -3.85 3.71 -7.75
CA ALA A 229 -3.84 2.50 -6.96
C ALA A 229 -2.71 2.52 -5.94
N ILE A 230 -3.02 2.24 -4.67
CA ILE A 230 -2.07 2.00 -3.59
C ILE A 230 -2.23 0.53 -3.19
N VAL A 231 -1.23 -0.29 -3.47
CA VAL A 231 -1.34 -1.73 -3.36
C VAL A 231 -0.29 -2.28 -2.41
N ASP A 232 -0.72 -2.58 -1.20
CA ASP A 232 0.02 -3.38 -0.23
C ASP A 232 -0.20 -4.87 -0.50
N GLY A 233 0.46 -5.35 -1.56
CA GLY A 233 0.41 -6.74 -1.98
C GLY A 233 1.73 -7.18 -2.60
N CYS A 234 2.14 -8.41 -2.30
CA CYS A 234 3.42 -8.98 -2.72
C CYS A 234 3.64 -8.94 -4.24
N ALA A 235 4.83 -8.51 -4.65
CA ALA A 235 5.34 -8.61 -6.02
C ALA A 235 4.33 -8.19 -7.09
N THR A 236 3.64 -7.07 -6.89
CA THR A 236 2.68 -6.55 -7.88
C THR A 236 3.34 -5.70 -8.95
N THR A 237 4.59 -5.27 -8.74
CA THR A 237 5.37 -4.44 -9.66
C THR A 237 6.79 -4.93 -9.99
N PRO A 238 7.13 -6.25 -9.96
CA PRO A 238 8.44 -6.68 -10.43
C PRO A 238 8.64 -6.33 -11.91
N PRO A 239 9.91 -6.32 -12.38
CA PRO A 239 10.24 -6.35 -13.80
C PRO A 239 9.28 -7.25 -14.59
N GLY A 240 8.62 -6.70 -15.61
CA GLY A 240 7.68 -7.44 -16.45
C GLY A 240 6.30 -7.69 -15.86
N SER A 241 5.91 -7.05 -14.74
CA SER A 241 4.60 -7.24 -14.11
C SER A 241 3.44 -7.03 -15.09
N ALA A 242 2.65 -8.09 -15.30
CA ALA A 242 1.48 -8.05 -16.17
C ALA A 242 0.34 -7.26 -15.56
N LEU A 243 0.17 -7.33 -14.23
CA LEU A 243 -0.86 -6.62 -13.49
C LEU A 243 -0.65 -5.10 -13.58
N LEU A 244 0.56 -4.63 -13.28
CA LEU A 244 0.93 -3.21 -13.37
C LEU A 244 0.69 -2.66 -14.79
N ARG A 245 1.16 -3.39 -15.81
CA ARG A 245 0.94 -3.01 -17.21
C ARG A 245 -0.53 -3.01 -17.57
N ALA A 246 -1.31 -3.99 -17.14
CA ALA A 246 -2.75 -4.02 -17.41
C ALA A 246 -3.45 -2.82 -16.79
N PHE A 247 -3.15 -2.48 -15.53
CA PHE A 247 -3.71 -1.31 -14.85
C PHE A 247 -3.40 -0.01 -15.59
N LEU A 248 -2.11 0.24 -15.88
CA LEU A 248 -1.68 1.45 -16.58
C LEU A 248 -2.19 1.48 -18.03
N ASN A 249 -2.25 0.35 -18.74
CA ASN A 249 -2.77 0.34 -20.11
C ASN A 249 -4.26 0.67 -20.16
N ASN A 250 -5.04 0.17 -19.20
CA ASN A 250 -6.50 0.32 -19.19
C ASN A 250 -7.01 1.66 -18.67
N GLY A 251 -6.15 2.55 -18.21
CA GLY A 251 -6.58 3.89 -17.81
C GLY A 251 -5.95 4.40 -16.52
N GLY A 252 -5.37 3.54 -15.70
CA GLY A 252 -4.79 3.92 -14.41
C GLY A 252 -3.84 5.12 -14.51
N ARG A 253 -3.96 6.05 -13.55
CA ARG A 253 -3.17 7.28 -13.50
C ARG A 253 -1.83 7.06 -12.82
N ALA A 254 -1.84 6.43 -11.65
CA ALA A 254 -0.65 6.05 -10.92
C ALA A 254 -0.85 4.74 -10.16
N TYR A 255 0.23 4.02 -9.94
CA TYR A 255 0.25 2.77 -9.21
C TYR A 255 1.42 2.78 -8.24
N LEU A 256 1.14 2.50 -6.98
CA LEU A 256 2.11 2.29 -5.93
C LEU A 256 2.05 0.82 -5.50
N GLY A 257 3.18 0.12 -5.56
CA GLY A 257 3.26 -1.27 -5.11
C GLY A 257 4.68 -1.77 -5.00
N SER A 258 4.84 -3.09 -4.79
CA SER A 258 6.12 -3.70 -4.49
C SER A 258 6.69 -4.57 -5.62
N THR A 259 8.01 -4.50 -5.82
CA THR A 259 8.73 -5.40 -6.74
C THR A 259 8.90 -6.80 -6.16
N GLU A 260 8.96 -6.93 -4.84
CA GLU A 260 9.23 -8.19 -4.14
C GLU A 260 8.12 -8.53 -3.14
N THR A 261 8.31 -9.63 -2.41
CA THR A 261 7.41 -10.05 -1.33
C THR A 261 7.36 -8.97 -0.25
N VAL A 262 6.15 -8.45 0.00
CA VAL A 262 5.95 -7.50 1.09
C VAL A 262 5.94 -8.26 2.41
N TRP A 263 7.02 -8.13 3.15
CA TRP A 263 7.13 -8.59 4.54
C TRP A 263 6.55 -7.52 5.47
N GLY A 264 5.30 -7.13 5.23
CA GLY A 264 4.57 -6.12 6.00
C GLY A 264 3.97 -6.65 7.30
N MET A 265 4.25 -7.90 7.68
CA MET A 265 3.57 -8.58 8.78
C MET A 265 4.50 -9.46 9.60
N VAL A 266 5.55 -8.86 10.18
CA VAL A 266 6.13 -9.40 11.41
C VAL A 266 5.03 -9.32 12.49
N PRO A 267 4.79 -10.34 13.34
CA PRO A 267 3.59 -10.42 14.19
C PRO A 267 3.33 -9.15 14.99
N ALA A 268 2.41 -8.33 14.48
CA ALA A 268 1.65 -7.21 15.05
C ALA A 268 2.29 -6.24 16.07
N ARG A 269 3.61 -6.29 16.33
CA ARG A 269 4.31 -5.20 17.03
C ARG A 269 4.42 -3.94 16.18
N HIS A 270 4.46 -4.09 14.85
CA HIS A 270 4.61 -3.00 13.91
C HIS A 270 3.92 -3.35 12.59
N THR A 271 2.71 -2.78 12.37
CA THR A 271 1.99 -2.62 11.09
C THR A 271 2.93 -2.46 9.89
N ASN A 272 2.47 -2.57 8.63
CA ASN A 272 3.30 -2.19 7.47
C ASN A 272 3.81 -0.74 7.61
N GLN A 273 5.02 -0.59 8.17
CA GLN A 273 5.49 0.67 8.73
C GLN A 273 5.68 1.70 7.62
N LEU A 274 6.09 1.26 6.43
CA LEU A 274 6.23 2.16 5.29
C LEU A 274 4.88 2.69 4.81
N VAL A 275 3.86 1.84 4.75
CA VAL A 275 2.49 2.24 4.39
C VAL A 275 1.89 3.16 5.45
N MET A 276 2.21 2.96 6.73
CA MET A 276 1.82 3.89 7.78
C MET A 276 2.56 5.23 7.68
N HIS A 277 3.87 5.24 7.40
CA HIS A 277 4.60 6.49 7.14
C HIS A 277 4.08 7.21 5.89
N PHE A 278 3.63 6.48 4.87
CA PHE A 278 2.97 7.04 3.70
C PHE A 278 1.68 7.75 4.10
N LEU A 279 0.86 7.09 4.93
CA LEU A 279 -0.37 7.67 5.44
C LEU A 279 -0.11 8.92 6.30
N ASP A 280 0.83 8.85 7.25
CA ASP A 280 1.21 9.98 8.10
C ASP A 280 1.70 11.17 7.24
N THR A 281 2.46 10.88 6.17
CA THR A 281 2.92 11.89 5.22
C THR A 281 1.76 12.48 4.41
N TYR A 282 0.81 11.65 3.99
CA TYR A 282 -0.38 12.11 3.26
C TYR A 282 -1.26 13.01 4.12
N GLU A 283 -1.48 12.66 5.39
CA GLU A 283 -2.22 13.51 6.33
C GLU A 283 -1.53 14.87 6.54
N ALA A 284 -0.19 14.87 6.63
CA ALA A 284 0.60 16.09 6.79
C ALA A 284 0.68 16.94 5.50
N HIS A 285 0.66 16.28 4.34
CA HIS A 285 0.92 16.88 3.03
C HIS A 285 -0.08 16.39 1.96
N PRO A 286 -1.39 16.67 2.11
CA PRO A 286 -2.44 16.12 1.25
C PRO A 286 -2.38 16.60 -0.21
N ASP A 287 -1.65 17.69 -0.49
CA ASP A 287 -1.46 18.28 -1.81
C ASP A 287 -0.21 17.76 -2.57
N TRP A 288 0.59 16.90 -1.92
CA TRP A 288 1.76 16.30 -2.55
C TRP A 288 1.40 15.22 -3.56
N THR A 289 2.34 14.95 -4.46
CA THR A 289 2.17 13.87 -5.44
C THR A 289 2.36 12.52 -4.76
N VAL A 290 1.75 11.47 -5.29
CA VAL A 290 1.91 10.10 -4.77
C VAL A 290 3.39 9.69 -4.70
N ALA A 291 4.18 10.08 -5.71
CA ALA A 291 5.61 9.81 -5.72
C ALA A 291 6.36 10.57 -4.62
N SER A 292 6.03 11.85 -4.38
CA SER A 292 6.65 12.63 -3.30
C SER A 292 6.26 12.12 -1.92
N LEU A 293 5.00 11.71 -1.74
CA LEU A 293 4.53 11.06 -0.51
C LEU A 293 5.32 9.78 -0.23
N LEU A 294 5.54 8.93 -1.24
CA LEU A 294 6.35 7.72 -1.11
C LEU A 294 7.81 8.05 -0.74
N THR A 295 8.45 8.99 -1.43
CA THR A 295 9.86 9.35 -1.14
C THR A 295 10.02 9.81 0.31
N ALA A 296 9.14 10.70 0.79
CA ALA A 296 9.20 11.17 2.18
C ALA A 296 8.92 10.07 3.19
N ALA A 297 7.92 9.20 2.94
CA ALA A 297 7.63 8.05 3.78
C ALA A 297 8.81 7.09 3.88
N ARG A 298 9.53 6.87 2.77
CA ARG A 298 10.72 6.03 2.73
C ARG A 298 11.90 6.64 3.47
N ALA A 299 12.12 7.93 3.34
CA ALA A 299 13.15 8.64 4.08
C ALA A 299 12.91 8.53 5.60
N GLU A 300 11.66 8.76 6.03
CA GLU A 300 11.29 8.61 7.44
C GLU A 300 11.42 7.17 7.93
N TYR A 301 10.96 6.19 7.14
CA TYR A 301 11.12 4.78 7.45
C TYR A 301 12.59 4.40 7.63
N ALA A 302 13.47 4.78 6.69
CA ALA A 302 14.90 4.50 6.78
C ALA A 302 15.56 5.18 7.98
N ARG A 303 15.09 6.39 8.35
CA ARG A 303 15.55 7.09 9.55
C ARG A 303 15.17 6.35 10.82
N VAL A 304 13.91 5.91 10.94
CA VAL A 304 13.40 5.18 12.12
C VAL A 304 14.06 3.80 12.24
N ALA A 305 14.23 3.10 11.13
CA ALA A 305 14.88 1.79 11.06
C ALA A 305 16.42 1.85 11.00
N LEU A 306 17.03 3.05 11.07
CA LEU A 306 18.47 3.28 11.06
C LEU A 306 19.20 2.64 9.86
N LEU A 307 18.64 2.76 8.66
CA LEU A 307 19.08 2.02 7.48
C LEU A 307 20.17 2.71 6.64
N SER A 308 20.42 4.01 6.81
CA SER A 308 21.31 4.80 5.91
C SER A 308 22.68 4.14 5.67
N GLU A 309 23.45 3.81 6.72
CA GLU A 309 24.77 3.19 6.55
C GLU A 309 24.70 1.83 5.82
N THR A 310 23.62 1.07 6.06
CA THR A 310 23.43 -0.25 5.47
C THR A 310 22.98 -0.16 4.02
N LEU A 311 22.15 0.83 3.67
CA LEU A 311 21.74 1.12 2.30
C LEU A 311 22.93 1.59 1.47
N LEU A 312 23.77 2.49 2.01
CA LEU A 312 25.00 2.93 1.36
C LEU A 312 25.96 1.75 1.12
N ALA A 313 26.12 0.87 2.11
CA ALA A 313 26.94 -0.33 1.95
C ALA A 313 26.38 -1.28 0.89
N LEU A 314 25.04 -1.42 0.80
CA LEU A 314 24.38 -2.27 -0.18
C LEU A 314 24.53 -1.71 -1.60
N GLU A 315 24.37 -0.40 -1.79
CA GLU A 315 24.58 0.25 -3.08
C GLU A 315 26.01 0.01 -3.62
N GLN A 316 27.00 0.07 -2.73
CA GLN A 316 28.41 -0.13 -3.06
C GLN A 316 28.75 -1.59 -3.35
N LYS A 317 28.30 -2.52 -2.49
CA LYS A 317 28.71 -3.94 -2.53
C LYS A 317 27.84 -4.81 -3.42
N GLU A 318 26.63 -4.36 -3.77
CA GLU A 318 25.61 -5.06 -4.58
C GLU A 318 25.06 -6.34 -3.95
N THR A 319 25.84 -7.04 -3.11
CA THR A 319 25.45 -8.23 -2.36
C THR A 319 25.80 -8.05 -0.89
N MET A 320 24.87 -8.39 -0.02
CA MET A 320 25.07 -8.32 1.43
C MET A 320 24.38 -9.49 2.12
N ALA A 321 25.12 -10.17 2.99
CA ALA A 321 24.55 -11.14 3.92
C ALA A 321 23.89 -10.39 5.08
N VAL A 322 22.63 -10.71 5.39
CA VAL A 322 21.85 -9.97 6.39
C VAL A 322 21.10 -10.91 7.32
N GLY A 323 20.91 -10.49 8.58
CA GLY A 323 19.98 -11.19 9.48
C GLY A 323 18.53 -10.94 9.05
N TRP A 324 17.60 -11.78 9.51
CA TRP A 324 16.18 -11.71 9.16
C TRP A 324 15.54 -10.32 9.38
N ASP A 325 15.89 -9.65 10.48
CA ASP A 325 15.35 -8.31 10.79
C ASP A 325 15.84 -7.28 9.77
N ALA A 326 17.14 -7.26 9.49
CA ALA A 326 17.72 -6.37 8.47
C ALA A 326 17.20 -6.68 7.07
N TYR A 327 17.02 -7.97 6.74
CA TYR A 327 16.41 -8.41 5.48
C TYR A 327 15.00 -7.82 5.31
N THR A 328 14.16 -7.91 6.34
CA THR A 328 12.78 -7.39 6.33
C THR A 328 12.75 -5.88 6.11
N HIS A 329 13.61 -5.13 6.81
CA HIS A 329 13.67 -3.68 6.67
C HIS A 329 14.20 -3.23 5.31
N LEU A 330 15.29 -3.84 4.83
CA LEU A 330 15.88 -3.49 3.54
C LEU A 330 14.96 -3.85 2.38
N THR A 331 14.35 -5.04 2.39
CA THR A 331 13.35 -5.41 1.36
C THR A 331 12.17 -4.45 1.35
N THR A 332 11.61 -4.13 2.52
CA THR A 332 10.50 -3.17 2.66
C THR A 332 10.86 -1.80 2.08
N PHE A 333 12.05 -1.29 2.38
CA PHE A 333 12.50 -0.02 1.82
C PHE A 333 12.69 -0.10 0.30
N LEU A 334 13.39 -1.10 -0.22
CA LEU A 334 13.83 -1.15 -1.61
C LEU A 334 12.72 -1.47 -2.61
N GLN A 335 11.67 -2.18 -2.18
CA GLN A 335 10.70 -2.76 -3.11
C GLN A 335 9.57 -1.83 -3.53
N TRP A 336 9.28 -0.76 -2.79
CA TRP A 336 8.13 0.12 -3.06
C TRP A 336 8.46 1.20 -4.08
N HIS A 337 7.63 1.29 -5.12
CA HIS A 337 7.83 2.16 -6.27
C HIS A 337 6.56 2.84 -6.73
N ALA A 338 6.69 4.09 -7.21
CA ALA A 338 5.63 4.82 -7.87
C ALA A 338 5.76 4.69 -9.40
N TYR A 339 4.67 4.33 -10.05
CA TYR A 339 4.55 4.25 -11.50
C TYR A 339 3.40 5.12 -11.99
N GLY A 340 3.48 5.59 -13.23
CA GLY A 340 2.40 6.33 -13.88
C GLY A 340 2.70 7.81 -14.10
N THR A 341 1.65 8.62 -14.00
CA THR A 341 1.66 10.07 -14.18
C THR A 341 2.54 10.74 -13.13
N PRO A 342 3.60 11.50 -13.51
CA PRO A 342 4.60 11.99 -12.57
C PRO A 342 4.07 12.84 -11.41
N PHE A 343 3.09 13.69 -11.69
CA PHE A 343 2.49 14.59 -10.72
C PHE A 343 1.06 14.17 -10.32
N ALA A 344 0.78 12.86 -10.30
CA ALA A 344 -0.49 12.34 -9.80
C ALA A 344 -0.69 12.70 -8.32
N ARG A 345 -1.87 13.24 -7.98
CA ARG A 345 -2.27 13.60 -6.62
C ARG A 345 -3.57 12.91 -6.24
N LEU A 346 -3.74 12.65 -4.95
CA LEU A 346 -5.01 12.23 -4.39
C LEU A 346 -5.98 13.43 -4.40
N HIS A 347 -7.25 13.17 -4.69
CA HIS A 347 -8.27 14.22 -4.66
C HIS A 347 -8.59 14.63 -3.22
N LEU A 348 -8.92 15.89 -3.02
CA LEU A 348 -9.35 16.42 -1.71
C LEU A 348 -10.81 16.84 -1.81
N GLY A 349 -11.63 16.26 -0.94
CA GLY A 349 -13.03 16.57 -0.76
C GLY A 349 -13.30 17.26 0.58
N ASN A 350 -14.57 17.39 0.92
CA ASN A 350 -14.97 17.84 2.26
C ASN A 350 -14.94 16.65 3.22
N ALA A 351 -14.31 16.86 4.37
CA ALA A 351 -14.24 15.86 5.43
C ALA A 351 -15.64 15.33 5.79
N HIS A 352 -15.79 14.02 5.83
CA HIS A 352 -17.00 13.34 6.26
C HIS A 352 -16.66 11.97 6.84
N PRO A 353 -17.37 11.51 7.88
CA PRO A 353 -17.14 10.16 8.41
C PRO A 353 -17.57 9.12 7.37
N ILE A 354 -16.72 8.11 7.13
CA ILE A 354 -17.06 6.96 6.28
C ILE A 354 -17.96 5.97 7.02
N PHE A 355 -17.76 5.84 8.34
CA PHE A 355 -18.57 5.00 9.23
C PHE A 355 -18.74 5.70 10.59
N ALA A 356 -19.77 5.32 11.34
CA ALA A 356 -19.94 5.79 12.70
C ALA A 356 -19.15 4.90 13.67
N LYS A 357 -18.34 5.52 14.54
CA LYS A 357 -17.54 4.84 15.56
C LYS A 357 -18.10 5.14 16.95
N HIS A 358 -18.45 4.10 17.70
CA HIS A 358 -18.89 4.19 19.08
C HIS A 358 -17.86 3.54 20.00
N PRO A 359 -16.97 4.32 20.64
CA PRO A 359 -15.95 3.79 21.54
C PRO A 359 -16.58 2.97 22.67
N LEU A 360 -16.00 1.80 22.97
CA LEU A 360 -16.41 0.98 24.10
C LEU A 360 -15.92 1.59 25.42
N VAL A 361 -14.68 2.09 25.40
CA VAL A 361 -13.99 2.68 26.55
C VAL A 361 -13.20 3.90 26.09
N LYS A 362 -13.08 4.91 26.97
CA LYS A 362 -12.29 6.11 26.67
C LYS A 362 -10.81 5.93 26.98
N ASP A 363 -10.54 5.18 28.03
CA ASP A 363 -9.22 4.83 28.54
C ASP A 363 -9.15 3.30 28.70
N THR A 364 -7.96 2.74 28.83
CA THR A 364 -7.79 1.31 29.07
C THR A 364 -8.57 0.86 30.30
N VAL A 365 -9.44 -0.13 30.14
CA VAL A 365 -10.23 -0.72 31.24
C VAL A 365 -9.74 -2.12 31.53
N SER A 366 -9.47 -2.39 32.81
CA SER A 366 -9.07 -3.72 33.25
C SER A 366 -10.27 -4.50 33.76
N LEU A 367 -10.56 -5.61 33.09
CA LEU A 367 -11.55 -6.60 33.50
C LEU A 367 -10.90 -7.66 34.39
N MET A 368 -11.58 -7.99 35.49
CA MET A 368 -11.16 -9.00 36.46
C MET A 368 -12.38 -9.84 36.84
N VAL A 369 -12.20 -11.16 36.96
CA VAL A 369 -13.28 -12.07 37.41
C VAL A 369 -13.79 -11.68 38.80
N GLU A 370 -12.87 -11.29 39.70
CA GLU A 370 -13.19 -10.77 41.03
C GLU A 370 -13.18 -9.23 41.03
N GLY A 371 -14.13 -8.60 40.34
CA GLY A 371 -14.20 -7.14 40.31
C GLY A 371 -15.10 -6.60 39.20
N GLN A 372 -14.61 -5.57 38.50
CA GLN A 372 -15.23 -5.12 37.27
C GLN A 372 -15.00 -6.19 36.20
N ASN A 373 -16.01 -7.00 35.92
CA ASN A 373 -15.94 -8.06 34.91
C ASN A 373 -16.72 -7.71 33.63
N VAL A 374 -17.32 -6.51 33.57
CA VAL A 374 -18.26 -6.13 32.52
C VAL A 374 -17.99 -4.73 31.96
N ILE A 375 -18.17 -4.59 30.65
CA ILE A 375 -18.29 -3.32 29.93
C ILE A 375 -19.66 -3.30 29.26
N GLU A 376 -20.40 -2.21 29.41
CA GLU A 376 -21.69 -1.99 28.75
C GLU A 376 -21.66 -0.68 27.97
N THR A 377 -22.21 -0.72 26.75
CA THR A 377 -22.38 0.48 25.91
C THR A 377 -23.68 0.37 25.11
N THR A 378 -24.15 1.50 24.60
CA THR A 378 -25.36 1.55 23.76
C THR A 378 -25.08 2.22 22.43
N PHE A 379 -25.72 1.73 21.37
CA PHE A 379 -25.65 2.32 20.04
C PHE A 379 -27.04 2.27 19.38
N ASN A 380 -27.25 3.04 18.33
CA ASN A 380 -28.52 3.06 17.59
C ASN A 380 -28.24 2.71 16.13
N LEU A 381 -29.16 1.98 15.51
CA LEU A 381 -29.15 1.70 14.07
C LEU A 381 -30.39 2.31 13.41
N THR A 382 -30.18 2.85 12.23
CA THR A 382 -31.19 3.38 11.30
C THR A 382 -31.37 2.42 10.12
N SER A 383 -32.24 2.76 9.17
CA SER A 383 -32.40 2.00 7.93
C SER A 383 -31.23 2.17 6.97
N GLU A 384 -30.43 3.24 7.11
CA GLU A 384 -29.29 3.52 6.23
C GLU A 384 -28.00 2.86 6.73
N ASP A 385 -28.03 2.30 7.95
CA ASP A 385 -26.89 1.62 8.55
C ASP A 385 -26.82 0.17 8.09
N GLY A 386 -25.61 -0.25 7.77
CA GLY A 386 -25.23 -1.62 7.43
C GLY A 386 -25.06 -2.50 8.65
N GLN A 387 -24.25 -3.54 8.50
CA GLN A 387 -23.97 -4.51 9.55
C GLN A 387 -23.04 -3.88 10.61
N PRO A 388 -23.48 -3.63 11.87
CA PRO A 388 -22.57 -3.21 12.94
C PRO A 388 -21.52 -4.29 13.22
N ILE A 389 -20.28 -3.87 13.43
CA ILE A 389 -19.13 -4.71 13.77
C ILE A 389 -18.57 -4.24 15.10
N LEU A 390 -18.34 -5.16 16.04
CA LEU A 390 -17.53 -4.90 17.22
C LEU A 390 -16.07 -5.19 16.89
N PHE A 391 -15.24 -4.15 16.87
CA PHE A 391 -13.79 -4.30 16.95
C PHE A 391 -13.38 -4.27 18.42
N LEU A 392 -12.87 -5.40 18.91
CA LEU A 392 -12.40 -5.53 20.28
C LEU A 392 -10.90 -5.75 20.28
N ARG A 393 -10.17 -4.88 20.99
CA ARG A 393 -8.74 -5.02 21.23
C ARG A 393 -8.49 -5.24 22.71
N ALA A 394 -7.75 -6.29 23.04
CA ALA A 394 -7.43 -6.58 24.43
C ALA A 394 -6.05 -7.18 24.63
N ASP A 395 -5.47 -6.92 25.80
CA ASP A 395 -4.18 -7.42 26.22
C ASP A 395 -4.30 -8.26 27.50
N TRP A 396 -3.60 -9.39 27.57
CA TRP A 396 -3.48 -10.21 28.79
C TRP A 396 -2.17 -10.98 28.82
N LEU A 397 -1.80 -11.55 29.97
CA LEU A 397 -0.62 -12.40 30.05
C LEU A 397 -0.87 -13.73 29.32
N ASP A 398 -0.03 -14.10 28.36
CA ASP A 398 -0.20 -15.30 27.51
C ASP A 398 -0.42 -16.59 28.31
N SER A 399 0.19 -16.70 29.50
CA SER A 399 -0.06 -17.78 30.47
C SER A 399 -1.53 -17.94 30.91
N MET A 400 -2.41 -16.99 30.60
CA MET A 400 -3.83 -17.00 30.92
C MET A 400 -4.73 -17.43 29.74
N SER A 401 -4.20 -17.53 28.52
CA SER A 401 -4.96 -17.79 27.28
C SER A 401 -5.91 -18.98 27.41
N ASP A 402 -5.41 -20.11 27.93
CA ASP A 402 -6.18 -21.36 28.12
C ASP A 402 -7.38 -21.27 29.07
N SER A 403 -7.41 -20.24 29.92
CA SER A 403 -8.45 -20.06 30.93
C SER A 403 -9.43 -18.92 30.60
N LEU A 404 -9.07 -18.09 29.62
CA LEU A 404 -9.78 -16.87 29.31
C LEU A 404 -11.04 -17.16 28.48
N THR A 405 -12.17 -16.63 28.91
CA THR A 405 -13.42 -16.65 28.17
C THR A 405 -14.13 -15.32 28.31
N LEU A 406 -14.39 -14.68 27.17
CA LEU A 406 -15.20 -13.49 27.03
C LEU A 406 -16.56 -13.85 26.44
N ARG A 407 -17.62 -13.25 26.97
CA ARG A 407 -18.96 -13.35 26.42
C ARG A 407 -19.42 -12.00 25.91
N ILE A 408 -19.90 -11.99 24.68
CA ILE A 408 -20.45 -10.80 24.02
C ILE A 408 -21.95 -10.98 23.93
N CYS A 409 -22.69 -10.12 24.62
CA CYS A 409 -24.15 -10.12 24.61
C CYS A 409 -24.67 -8.84 23.94
N GLN A 410 -25.73 -8.97 23.16
CA GLN A 410 -26.48 -7.85 22.61
C GLN A 410 -27.94 -7.99 23.01
N ASN A 411 -28.51 -6.93 23.58
CA ASN A 411 -29.90 -6.90 24.02
C ASN A 411 -30.29 -8.05 24.97
N GLY A 412 -29.34 -8.52 25.78
CA GLY A 412 -29.52 -9.62 26.73
C GLY A 412 -29.31 -11.02 26.15
N GLU A 413 -29.11 -11.15 24.84
CA GLU A 413 -28.80 -12.43 24.18
C GLU A 413 -27.29 -12.59 24.00
N THR A 414 -26.74 -13.75 24.34
CA THR A 414 -25.35 -14.09 24.02
C THR A 414 -25.20 -14.29 22.53
N LEU A 415 -24.36 -13.47 21.88
CA LEU A 415 -24.04 -13.61 20.46
C LEU A 415 -22.78 -14.42 20.25
N HIS A 416 -21.73 -14.09 21.01
CA HIS A 416 -20.39 -14.69 20.85
C HIS A 416 -19.83 -15.12 22.18
N GLU A 417 -19.09 -16.23 22.18
CA GLU A 417 -18.26 -16.68 23.28
C GLU A 417 -16.84 -16.90 22.75
N LEU A 418 -15.91 -16.06 23.20
CA LEU A 418 -14.54 -16.00 22.72
C LEU A 418 -13.63 -16.67 23.75
N LYS A 419 -12.82 -17.63 23.33
CA LYS A 419 -11.83 -18.29 24.19
C LYS A 419 -10.44 -17.74 23.90
N GLY A 420 -9.61 -17.58 24.93
CA GLY A 420 -8.24 -17.07 24.78
C GLY A 420 -7.29 -18.05 24.08
N ASP A 421 -7.58 -19.36 24.12
CA ASP A 421 -6.83 -20.43 23.43
C ASP A 421 -7.22 -20.58 21.96
N ALA A 422 -8.22 -19.82 21.49
CA ALA A 422 -8.57 -19.76 20.09
C ALA A 422 -7.49 -18.98 19.33
N HIS A 423 -6.30 -19.57 19.24
CA HIS A 423 -5.23 -19.19 18.32
C HIS A 423 -5.68 -19.53 16.89
N ILE A 424 -6.76 -18.89 16.44
CA ILE A 424 -7.22 -19.03 15.07
C ILE A 424 -6.47 -17.97 14.28
N ILE A 425 -5.72 -18.42 13.28
CA ILE A 425 -5.02 -17.54 12.35
C ILE A 425 -6.05 -17.15 11.27
N TYR A 426 -7.02 -16.32 11.72
CA TYR A 426 -7.89 -15.39 10.99
C TYR A 426 -8.93 -16.01 10.01
N GLN A 427 -10.13 -15.42 9.84
CA GLN A 427 -11.19 -15.74 8.84
C GLN A 427 -12.02 -14.48 8.46
N HIS A 428 -12.95 -14.60 7.50
CA HIS A 428 -13.75 -13.59 6.74
C HIS A 428 -14.56 -12.57 7.58
N ILE A 429 -14.88 -11.38 7.05
CA ILE A 429 -15.64 -10.30 7.77
C ILE A 429 -17.11 -10.63 8.05
N GLU A 430 -17.69 -11.56 7.30
CA GLU A 430 -19.03 -12.13 7.57
C GLU A 430 -19.00 -13.23 8.64
N ASP A 431 -17.81 -13.66 9.06
CA ASP A 431 -17.57 -14.61 10.14
C ASP A 431 -16.96 -13.92 11.36
N ILE A 432 -16.81 -14.65 12.46
CA ILE A 432 -16.04 -14.19 13.62
C ILE A 432 -14.55 -14.18 13.25
N CYS A 433 -13.96 -13.01 13.14
CA CYS A 433 -12.52 -12.89 12.96
C CYS A 433 -11.84 -12.76 14.33
N VAL A 434 -10.86 -13.63 14.61
CA VAL A 434 -10.07 -13.63 15.84
C VAL A 434 -8.59 -13.70 15.50
N GLY A 435 -7.75 -12.99 16.24
CA GLY A 435 -6.36 -13.40 16.44
C GLY A 435 -5.58 -12.42 17.31
N GLY A 436 -4.26 -12.40 17.14
CA GLY A 436 -3.35 -11.70 18.03
C GLY A 436 -1.89 -12.10 17.88
N TYR A 437 -1.02 -11.55 18.73
CA TYR A 437 0.41 -11.88 18.79
C TYR A 437 0.95 -11.79 20.22
N ILE A 438 2.12 -12.39 20.45
CA ILE A 438 2.79 -12.39 21.76
C ILE A 438 3.95 -11.38 21.75
N ASP A 439 3.93 -10.45 22.70
CA ASP A 439 5.04 -9.60 23.09
C ASP A 439 5.60 -9.98 24.46
N GLY A 440 6.68 -10.75 24.47
CA GLY A 440 7.27 -11.22 25.72
C GLY A 440 6.30 -12.14 26.43
N GLU A 441 5.66 -11.66 27.51
CA GLU A 441 4.62 -12.40 28.24
C GLU A 441 3.20 -11.91 27.92
N LEU A 442 3.05 -10.86 27.12
CA LEU A 442 1.76 -10.22 26.84
C LEU A 442 1.21 -10.74 25.51
N TYR A 443 -0.02 -11.27 25.51
CA TYR A 443 -0.78 -11.54 24.32
C TYR A 443 -1.64 -10.31 23.98
N HIS A 444 -1.51 -9.83 22.74
CA HIS A 444 -2.28 -8.73 22.18
C HIS A 444 -3.30 -9.29 21.19
N ALA A 445 -4.58 -9.16 21.50
CA ALA A 445 -5.66 -9.75 20.73
C ALA A 445 -6.54 -8.74 20.02
N TYR A 446 -7.16 -9.26 18.97
CA TYR A 446 -8.05 -8.55 18.07
C TYR A 446 -9.23 -9.45 17.73
N TRP A 447 -10.42 -8.90 17.85
CA TRP A 447 -11.64 -9.54 17.36
C TRP A 447 -12.43 -8.58 16.50
N LEU A 448 -12.94 -9.08 15.37
CA LEU A 448 -14.01 -8.44 14.60
C LEU A 448 -15.24 -9.33 14.67
N LEU A 449 -16.29 -8.80 15.28
CA LEU A 449 -17.47 -9.59 15.61
C LEU A 449 -18.71 -8.93 15.01
N PRO A 450 -19.39 -9.57 14.05
CA PRO A 450 -20.65 -9.05 13.55
C PRO A 450 -21.68 -9.03 14.69
N LEU A 451 -22.37 -7.90 14.85
CA LEU A 451 -23.45 -7.73 15.82
C LEU A 451 -24.81 -8.02 15.16
N GLN A 452 -25.92 -8.01 15.87
CA GLN A 452 -27.24 -8.12 15.24
C GLN A 452 -27.62 -6.79 14.57
N ARG A 453 -27.95 -6.81 13.27
CA ARG A 453 -28.55 -5.66 12.57
C ARG A 453 -30.07 -5.63 12.79
N LYS A 454 -30.53 -4.72 13.65
CA LYS A 454 -31.97 -4.42 13.83
C LYS A 454 -32.15 -2.91 14.05
N ILE A 455 -33.08 -2.28 13.35
CA ILE A 455 -33.34 -0.83 13.53
C ILE A 455 -33.73 -0.55 14.99
N GLY A 456 -33.15 0.49 15.58
CA GLY A 456 -33.43 0.94 16.94
C GLY A 456 -32.20 0.95 17.86
N GLN A 457 -32.46 1.10 19.16
CA GLN A 457 -31.43 1.13 20.19
C GLN A 457 -30.98 -0.28 20.57
N HIS A 458 -29.67 -0.43 20.76
CA HIS A 458 -29.02 -1.65 21.20
C HIS A 458 -28.22 -1.43 22.46
N CYS A 459 -28.12 -2.46 23.28
CA CYS A 459 -27.20 -2.55 24.41
C CYS A 459 -26.21 -3.68 24.16
N LEU A 460 -24.92 -3.35 24.08
CA LEU A 460 -23.84 -4.32 24.00
C LEU A 460 -23.22 -4.49 25.38
N ARG A 461 -22.99 -5.74 25.78
CA ARG A 461 -22.34 -6.12 27.04
C ARG A 461 -21.19 -7.08 26.75
N ILE A 462 -20.00 -6.76 27.23
CA ILE A 462 -18.80 -7.59 27.17
C ILE A 462 -18.49 -8.06 28.57
N GLU A 463 -18.49 -9.37 28.80
CA GLU A 463 -18.33 -9.98 30.11
C GLU A 463 -17.14 -10.93 30.12
N LEU A 464 -16.20 -10.73 31.06
CA LEU A 464 -15.16 -11.70 31.38
C LEU A 464 -15.79 -12.80 32.25
N VAL A 465 -16.03 -13.97 31.65
CA VAL A 465 -16.69 -15.12 32.27
C VAL A 465 -15.71 -15.92 33.11
N SER A 466 -14.53 -16.17 32.55
CA SER A 466 -13.42 -16.85 33.20
C SER A 466 -12.10 -16.33 32.64
N GLY A 467 -11.01 -16.53 33.38
CA GLY A 467 -9.69 -16.05 33.01
C GLY A 467 -8.89 -15.68 34.25
N GLY A 468 -7.57 -15.59 34.10
CA GLY A 468 -6.67 -15.17 35.17
C GLY A 468 -6.90 -13.74 35.68
N ARG A 469 -5.88 -13.16 36.32
CA ARG A 469 -6.03 -11.98 37.20
C ARG A 469 -6.56 -10.72 36.53
N GLN A 470 -6.26 -10.48 35.25
CA GLN A 470 -6.57 -9.21 34.59
C GLN A 470 -6.55 -9.32 33.05
N LEU A 471 -7.57 -8.76 32.40
CA LEU A 471 -7.66 -8.54 30.94
C LEU A 471 -7.82 -7.04 30.70
N SER A 472 -7.00 -6.43 29.85
CA SER A 472 -7.08 -5.00 29.54
C SER A 472 -7.80 -4.79 28.21
N ILE A 473 -8.97 -4.15 28.23
CA ILE A 473 -9.66 -3.68 27.02
C ILE A 473 -9.11 -2.29 26.66
N LEU A 474 -8.64 -2.14 25.42
CA LEU A 474 -7.94 -0.93 24.97
C LEU A 474 -8.89 0.11 24.33
N PRO A 475 -8.54 1.42 24.34
CA PRO A 475 -9.37 2.52 23.83
C PRO A 475 -9.74 2.43 22.35
N GLU A 476 -8.97 1.68 21.56
CA GLU A 476 -9.28 1.49 20.14
C GLU A 476 -10.51 0.59 19.91
N SER A 477 -10.94 -0.13 20.95
CA SER A 477 -12.13 -0.99 20.87
C SER A 477 -13.39 -0.16 20.67
N ALA A 478 -14.16 -0.47 19.64
CA ALA A 478 -15.33 0.29 19.23
C ALA A 478 -16.40 -0.59 18.56
N ILE A 479 -17.61 -0.05 18.52
CA ILE A 479 -18.64 -0.53 17.59
C ILE A 479 -18.54 0.36 16.35
N GLU A 480 -18.34 -0.27 15.21
CA GLU A 480 -18.27 0.34 13.89
C GLU A 480 -19.56 0.07 13.14
N ILE A 481 -20.23 1.14 12.76
CA ILE A 481 -21.47 1.08 11.99
C ILE A 481 -21.17 1.65 10.61
N TRP A 482 -21.03 0.75 9.67
CA TRP A 482 -20.84 1.07 8.26
C TRP A 482 -22.17 1.47 7.65
N PRO A 483 -22.21 2.35 6.63
CA PRO A 483 -23.41 2.52 5.82
C PRO A 483 -23.84 1.18 5.20
N GLU A 484 -25.13 1.01 4.94
CA GLU A 484 -25.64 -0.19 4.27
C GLU A 484 -24.91 -0.34 2.94
N TRP A 485 -24.07 -1.37 2.84
CA TRP A 485 -23.42 -1.70 1.60
C TRP A 485 -24.52 -2.01 0.60
N GLU A 486 -24.41 -1.49 -0.63
CA GLU A 486 -25.00 -2.22 -1.75
C GLU A 486 -24.26 -3.56 -1.81
N THR A 487 -24.68 -4.53 -0.98
CA THR A 487 -24.35 -5.94 -1.20
C THR A 487 -24.86 -6.24 -2.59
N ILE A 488 -23.93 -6.24 -3.55
CA ILE A 488 -24.18 -6.82 -4.86
C ILE A 488 -24.44 -8.27 -4.51
N GLU A 489 -25.72 -8.67 -4.50
CA GLU A 489 -26.12 -10.05 -4.27
C GLU A 489 -25.21 -10.92 -5.14
N ALA A 490 -24.51 -11.87 -4.52
CA ALA A 490 -23.76 -12.85 -5.28
C ALA A 490 -24.76 -13.45 -6.29
N PRO A 491 -24.42 -13.51 -7.59
CA PRO A 491 -25.33 -14.08 -8.57
C PRO A 491 -25.73 -15.46 -8.08
N GLU A 492 -27.04 -15.69 -7.90
CA GLU A 492 -27.57 -17.00 -7.48
C GLU A 492 -26.93 -18.09 -8.36
N GLU A 493 -26.20 -19.02 -7.74
CA GLU A 493 -25.51 -20.13 -8.42
C GLU A 493 -26.46 -21.07 -9.17
#